data_AF-A0A1R1S834-F1
#
_entry.id   AF-A0A1R1S834-F1
#
_cell.length_a   1.000
_cell.length_b   1.000
_cell.length_c   1.000
_cell.angle_alpha   90.00
_cell.angle_beta   90.00
_cell.angle_gamma   90.00
#
_symmetry.space_group_name_H-M   'P 1'
#
loop_
_entity.id
_entity.type
_entity.pdbx_description
1 polymer ?
#
loop_
_entity_poly.entity_id
_entity_poly.type
_entity_poly.pdbx_seq_one_letter_code
_entity_poly.pdbx_strand_id
1 'polypeptide(L)'
;MTVTIEQIIDRYAKPLAVVADKDEAPATDVDELIDQLQDASRNLGLAHFDTDDVDAAATYLTDARTSSGREQQVLLNKADQRLRNAWDLFDEYALMV
;
A
#
# COMPACT_ATOMS: atom_id res chain seq x y z
N MET A 1 -8.11 -9.99 14.57
CA MET A 1 -9.01 -8.95 14.02
C MET A 1 -9.12 -9.17 12.53
N THR A 2 -10.30 -8.99 11.97
CA THR A 2 -10.57 -9.04 10.52
C THR A 2 -10.17 -7.70 9.92
N VAL A 3 -9.25 -7.68 8.96
CA VAL A 3 -8.86 -6.46 8.23
C VAL A 3 -9.82 -6.23 7.07
N THR A 4 -10.31 -4.99 6.91
CA THR A 4 -11.13 -4.59 5.74
C THR A 4 -10.36 -3.67 4.80
N ILE A 5 -10.86 -3.50 3.58
CA ILE A 5 -10.30 -2.56 2.59
C ILE A 5 -10.30 -1.14 3.17
N GLU A 6 -11.39 -0.72 3.79
CA GLU A 6 -11.52 0.63 4.36
C GLU A 6 -10.48 0.87 5.46
N GLN A 7 -10.18 -0.16 6.28
CA GLN A 7 -9.14 -0.06 7.32
C GLN A 7 -7.73 0.05 6.74
N ILE A 8 -7.47 -0.60 5.61
CA ILE A 8 -6.19 -0.47 4.90
C ILE A 8 -6.08 0.95 4.34
N ILE A 9 -7.11 1.43 3.64
CA ILE A 9 -7.13 2.78 3.07
C ILE A 9 -6.93 3.83 4.17
N ASP A 10 -7.74 3.78 5.23
CA ASP A 10 -7.66 4.73 6.36
C ASP A 10 -6.27 4.78 7.00
N ARG A 11 -5.58 3.64 7.08
CA ARG A 11 -4.25 3.58 7.69
C ARG A 11 -3.12 4.02 6.75
N TYR A 12 -3.15 3.60 5.49
CA TYR A 12 -1.99 3.71 4.60
C TYR A 12 -2.12 4.78 3.51
N ALA A 13 -3.34 5.20 3.12
CA ALA A 13 -3.51 6.06 1.95
C ALA A 13 -2.73 7.38 2.04
N LYS A 14 -2.71 8.02 3.21
CA LYS A 14 -2.01 9.29 3.40
C LYS A 14 -0.47 9.17 3.30
N PRO A 15 0.21 8.33 4.10
CA PRO A 15 1.66 8.19 3.98
C PRO A 15 2.07 7.66 2.60
N LEU A 16 1.26 6.77 2.01
CA LEU A 16 1.53 6.25 0.67
C LEU A 16 1.44 7.34 -0.41
N ALA A 17 0.50 8.27 -0.28
CA ALA A 17 0.37 9.40 -1.18
C ALA A 17 1.62 10.28 -1.20
N VAL A 18 2.32 10.43 -0.08
CA VAL A 18 3.63 11.11 -0.01
C VAL A 18 4.64 10.41 -0.89
N VAL A 19 4.80 9.10 -0.69
CA VAL A 19 5.78 8.30 -1.42
C VAL A 19 5.45 8.22 -2.91
N ALA A 20 4.17 8.29 -3.26
CA ALA A 20 3.67 8.29 -4.63
C ALA A 20 3.69 9.67 -5.32
N ASP A 21 4.25 10.72 -4.68
CA ASP A 21 4.21 12.12 -5.16
C ASP A 21 2.77 12.64 -5.43
N LYS A 22 1.82 12.23 -4.59
CA LYS A 22 0.37 12.52 -4.68
C LYS A 22 -0.20 13.04 -3.35
N ASP A 23 0.58 13.72 -2.54
CA ASP A 23 0.22 14.21 -1.20
C ASP A 23 -1.17 14.85 -1.06
N GLU A 24 -1.59 15.60 -2.08
CA GLU A 24 -2.87 16.32 -2.10
C GLU A 24 -4.07 15.43 -2.43
N ALA A 25 -3.84 14.17 -2.84
CA ALA A 25 -4.86 13.21 -3.25
C ALA A 25 -4.60 11.80 -2.68
N PRO A 26 -4.72 11.59 -1.35
CA PRO A 26 -4.71 10.26 -0.77
C PRO A 26 -5.80 9.36 -1.37
N ALA A 27 -5.48 8.09 -1.59
CA ALA A 27 -6.45 7.12 -2.09
C ALA A 27 -7.71 7.05 -1.21
N THR A 28 -8.87 7.00 -1.85
CA THR A 28 -10.19 6.90 -1.21
C THR A 28 -10.88 5.57 -1.49
N ASP A 29 -10.39 4.83 -2.47
CA ASP A 29 -10.80 3.46 -2.78
C ASP A 29 -9.59 2.53 -3.02
N VAL A 30 -9.88 1.24 -3.23
CA VAL A 30 -8.84 0.21 -3.38
C VAL A 30 -8.08 0.32 -4.71
N ASP A 31 -8.72 0.82 -5.77
CA ASP A 31 -8.10 0.95 -7.08
C ASP A 31 -7.09 2.10 -7.05
N GLU A 32 -7.48 3.24 -6.48
CA GLU A 32 -6.58 4.37 -6.24
C GLU A 32 -5.40 3.98 -5.34
N LEU A 33 -5.64 3.15 -4.32
CA LEU A 33 -4.58 2.69 -3.42
C LEU A 33 -3.57 1.77 -4.14
N ILE A 34 -4.05 0.86 -5.00
CA ILE A 34 -3.20 -0.02 -5.81
C ILE A 34 -2.34 0.83 -6.76
N ASP A 35 -2.93 1.83 -7.42
CA ASP A 35 -2.20 2.73 -8.31
C ASP A 35 -1.13 3.52 -7.56
N GLN A 36 -1.45 4.03 -6.37
CA GLN A 36 -0.46 4.69 -5.51
C GLN A 36 0.65 3.75 -5.05
N LEU A 37 0.37 2.46 -4.82
CA LEU A 37 1.41 1.50 -4.44
C LEU A 37 2.41 1.26 -5.57
N GLN A 38 1.94 1.23 -6.81
CA GLN A 38 2.80 1.10 -7.99
C GLN A 38 3.70 2.33 -8.17
N ASP A 39 3.13 3.53 -8.01
CA ASP A 39 3.88 4.78 -8.08
C ASP A 39 4.89 4.88 -6.92
N ALA A 40 4.48 4.55 -5.70
CA ALA A 40 5.33 4.51 -4.52
C ALA A 40 6.49 3.51 -4.70
N SER A 41 6.21 2.30 -5.18
CA SER A 41 7.26 1.30 -5.47
C SER A 41 8.30 1.83 -6.45
N ARG A 42 7.86 2.43 -7.57
CA ARG A 42 8.78 3.06 -8.53
C ARG A 42 9.64 4.13 -7.87
N ASN A 43 9.04 5.03 -7.08
CA ASN A 43 9.72 6.15 -6.45
C ASN A 43 10.74 5.68 -5.40
N LEU A 44 10.37 4.70 -4.58
CA LEU A 44 11.25 4.03 -3.63
C LEU A 44 12.43 3.35 -4.34
N GLY A 45 12.16 2.62 -5.42
CA GLY A 45 13.20 1.98 -6.22
C GLY A 45 14.19 2.96 -6.85
N LEU A 46 13.72 4.13 -7.31
CA LEU A 46 14.58 5.22 -7.79
C LEU A 46 15.44 5.81 -6.67
N ALA A 47 14.94 5.83 -5.43
CA ALA A 47 15.68 6.23 -4.24
C ALA A 47 16.54 5.09 -3.63
N HIS A 48 16.64 3.94 -4.32
CA HIS A 48 17.43 2.76 -3.92
C HIS A 48 16.94 2.07 -2.64
N PHE A 49 15.65 2.18 -2.32
CA PHE A 49 15.01 1.40 -1.27
C PHE A 49 14.55 0.03 -1.78
N ASP A 50 14.38 -0.91 -0.85
CA ASP A 50 13.74 -2.20 -1.13
C ASP A 50 12.22 -1.99 -1.30
N THR A 51 11.64 -2.61 -2.32
CA THR A 51 10.25 -2.42 -2.75
C THR A 51 9.41 -3.68 -2.61
N ASP A 52 10.01 -4.80 -2.22
CA ASP A 52 9.38 -6.12 -2.21
C ASP A 52 8.07 -6.16 -1.41
N ASP A 53 8.03 -5.50 -0.24
CA ASP A 53 6.82 -5.45 0.59
C ASP A 53 5.72 -4.57 -0.06
N VAL A 54 6.10 -3.47 -0.72
CA VAL A 54 5.16 -2.57 -1.42
C VAL A 54 4.55 -3.27 -2.64
N ASP A 55 5.37 -3.93 -3.44
CA ASP A 55 4.94 -4.70 -4.61
C ASP A 55 4.06 -5.89 -4.23
N ALA A 56 4.43 -6.59 -3.15
CA ALA A 56 3.63 -7.70 -2.64
C ALA A 56 2.27 -7.21 -2.11
N ALA A 57 2.22 -6.06 -1.44
CA ALA A 57 0.97 -5.46 -0.98
C ALA A 57 0.05 -5.13 -2.16
N ALA A 58 0.57 -4.49 -3.21
CA ALA A 58 -0.18 -4.15 -4.42
C ALA A 58 -0.76 -5.40 -5.10
N THR A 59 0.05 -6.47 -5.17
CA THR A 59 -0.38 -7.77 -5.72
C THR A 59 -1.53 -8.36 -4.90
N TYR A 60 -1.39 -8.42 -3.57
CA TYR A 60 -2.44 -8.99 -2.72
C TYR A 60 -3.74 -8.17 -2.74
N LEU A 61 -3.66 -6.85 -2.82
CA LEU A 61 -4.85 -6.00 -2.97
C LEU A 61 -5.53 -6.19 -4.33
N THR A 62 -4.74 -6.34 -5.40
CA THR A 62 -5.24 -6.63 -6.74
C THR A 62 -6.01 -7.95 -6.77
N ASP A 63 -5.45 -9.00 -6.16
CA ASP A 63 -6.12 -10.30 -6.05
C ASP A 63 -7.37 -10.19 -5.17
N ALA A 64 -7.26 -9.55 -3.99
CA ALA A 64 -8.35 -9.40 -3.03
C ALA A 64 -9.57 -8.69 -3.62
N ARG A 65 -9.36 -7.72 -4.52
CA ARG A 65 -10.42 -7.00 -5.24
C ARG A 65 -11.31 -7.94 -6.06
N THR A 66 -10.76 -9.03 -6.59
CA THR A 66 -11.50 -9.99 -7.42
C THR A 66 -11.93 -11.25 -6.67
N SER A 67 -11.41 -11.47 -5.46
CA SER A 67 -11.76 -12.58 -4.58
C SER A 67 -12.98 -12.27 -3.71
N SER A 68 -13.48 -13.29 -2.99
CA SER A 68 -14.55 -13.11 -2.00
C SER A 68 -14.40 -14.03 -0.79
N GLY A 69 -15.14 -13.72 0.28
CA GLY A 69 -15.21 -14.55 1.48
C GLY A 69 -13.86 -14.77 2.16
N ARG A 70 -13.54 -16.03 2.47
CA ARG A 70 -12.32 -16.38 3.22
C ARG A 70 -11.03 -16.06 2.46
N GLU A 71 -11.03 -16.21 1.13
CA GLU A 71 -9.86 -15.95 0.30
C GLU A 71 -9.51 -14.47 0.31
N GLN A 72 -10.50 -13.61 0.03
CA GLN A 72 -10.35 -12.16 0.12
C GLN A 72 -9.80 -11.75 1.49
N GLN A 73 -10.34 -12.33 2.57
CA GLN A 73 -9.86 -12.01 3.91
C GLN A 73 -8.39 -12.37 4.14
N VAL A 74 -7.93 -13.51 3.61
CA VAL A 74 -6.51 -13.90 3.72
C VAL A 74 -5.62 -12.92 2.95
N LEU A 75 -6.04 -12.50 1.76
CA LEU A 75 -5.30 -11.56 0.92
C LEU A 75 -5.23 -10.18 1.58
N LEU A 76 -6.33 -9.66 2.13
CA LEU A 76 -6.34 -8.39 2.87
C LEU A 76 -5.43 -8.43 4.10
N ASN A 77 -5.42 -9.54 4.84
CA ASN A 77 -4.52 -9.70 5.98
C ASN A 77 -3.04 -9.71 5.55
N LYS A 78 -2.73 -10.35 4.42
CA LYS A 78 -1.37 -10.36 3.86
C LYS A 78 -0.96 -8.98 3.37
N ALA A 79 -1.85 -8.26 2.68
CA ALA A 79 -1.61 -6.89 2.26
C ALA A 79 -1.32 -5.98 3.46
N ASP A 80 -2.15 -6.03 4.52
CA ASP A 80 -1.91 -5.26 5.75
C ASP A 80 -0.55 -5.59 6.39
N GLN A 81 -0.18 -6.87 6.43
CA GLN A 81 1.12 -7.27 6.98
C GLN A 81 2.28 -6.68 6.18
N ARG A 82 2.22 -6.72 4.84
CA ARG A 82 3.24 -6.15 3.96
C ARG A 82 3.37 -4.64 4.13
N LEU A 83 2.23 -3.93 4.18
CA LEU A 83 2.22 -2.48 4.39
C LEU A 83 2.73 -2.06 5.78
N ARG A 84 2.53 -2.89 6.82
CA ARG A 84 3.16 -2.65 8.13
C ARG A 84 4.67 -2.80 8.09
N ASN A 85 5.18 -3.78 7.35
CA ASN A 85 6.62 -3.96 7.22
C ASN A 85 7.27 -2.79 6.46
N ALA A 86 6.59 -2.27 5.44
CA ALA A 86 7.02 -1.12 4.66
C ALA A 86 6.74 0.23 5.35
N TRP A 87 6.17 0.24 6.57
CA TRP A 87 5.75 1.49 7.21
C TRP A 87 6.93 2.42 7.51
N ASP A 88 7.98 1.88 8.13
CA ASP A 88 9.18 2.65 8.46
C ASP A 88 9.86 3.20 7.20
N LEU A 89 9.73 2.47 6.08
CA LEU A 89 10.25 2.90 4.79
C LEU A 89 9.52 4.13 4.23
N PHE A 90 8.19 4.21 4.41
CA PHE A 90 7.42 5.38 3.98
C PHE A 90 7.84 6.63 4.75
N ASP A 91 8.06 6.50 6.06
CA ASP A 91 8.55 7.58 6.90
C ASP A 91 9.98 8.00 6.51
N GLU A 92 10.86 7.03 6.20
CA GLU A 92 12.22 7.32 5.76
C GLU A 92 12.26 8.07 4.42
N TYR A 93 11.46 7.64 3.43
CA TYR A 93 11.35 8.33 2.15
C TYR A 93 10.81 9.76 2.32
N ALA A 94 9.79 9.94 3.16
CA ALA A 94 9.20 11.26 3.43
C ALA A 94 10.17 12.27 4.07
N LEU A 95 11.26 11.80 4.70
CA LEU A 95 12.32 12.67 5.23
C LEU A 95 13.32 13.13 4.16
N MET A 96 13.30 12.53 2.98
CA MET A 96 14.20 12.86 1.86
C MET A 96 13.62 13.87 0.88
N VAL A 97 12.28 14.03 0.86
CA VAL A 97 11.54 14.88 -0.10
C VAL A 97 11.04 16.18 0.51
#